data_AF-A0A6B1F9K4-F1
#
_entry.id   AF-A0A6B1F9K4-F1
#
_cell.length_a   1.000
_cell.length_b   1.000
_cell.length_c   1.000
_cell.angle_alpha   90.00
_cell.angle_beta   90.00
_cell.angle_gamma   90.00
#
_symmetry.space_group_name_H-M   'P 1'
#
loop_
_entity.id
_entity.type
_entity.pdbx_description
1 polymer ?
#
loop_
_entity_poly.entity_id
_entity_poly.type
_entity_poly.pdbx_seq_one_letter_code
_entity_poly.pdbx_strand_id
1 'polypeptide(L)'
;MVNTPLGNNAPATGRHPLNGTHRLGSPVRNHGTTDRFAQADGLFQVTVAPFRGSCNDVLSQAIRVAGQGSRVMIAQFLSGGINQGPEQATRLCGSLEWIRPAIDCCLVDPAAITPQHHRAVNAVWAASRRQLLSGVLDLMVLD
;
A
#
# COMPACT_ATOMS: atom_id res chain seq x y z
N MET A 1 -1.19 -21.69 -52.33
CA MET A 1 -0.62 -21.14 -53.58
C MET A 1 -1.71 -21.09 -54.62
N VAL A 2 -2.31 -19.91 -54.86
CA VAL A 2 -2.93 -19.50 -56.14
C VAL A 2 -2.89 -17.95 -56.15
N ASN A 3 -2.11 -17.39 -57.09
CA ASN A 3 -2.07 -15.98 -57.47
C ASN A 3 -3.31 -15.67 -58.34
N THR A 4 -3.85 -14.44 -58.44
CA THR A 4 -3.49 -13.27 -59.30
C THR A 4 -4.83 -12.47 -59.46
N PRO A 5 -4.93 -11.24 -60.06
CA PRO A 5 -3.93 -10.25 -60.46
C PRO A 5 -4.23 -8.78 -60.04
N LEU A 6 -3.21 -7.95 -60.29
CA LEU A 6 -3.20 -6.49 -60.30
C LEU A 6 -4.22 -5.88 -61.28
N GLY A 7 -4.78 -4.73 -60.90
CA GLY A 7 -5.35 -3.75 -61.81
C GLY A 7 -4.65 -2.39 -61.67
N ASN A 8 -3.91 -2.00 -62.72
CA ASN A 8 -3.34 -0.67 -62.91
C ASN A 8 -4.43 0.37 -63.20
N ASN A 9 -4.21 1.63 -62.79
CA ASN A 9 -4.13 2.82 -63.68
C ASN A 9 -4.16 4.13 -62.89
N ALA A 10 -3.15 4.97 -63.11
CA ALA A 10 -3.10 6.41 -62.81
C ALA A 10 -3.34 7.20 -64.14
N PRO A 11 -3.31 8.54 -64.17
CA PRO A 11 -3.73 9.58 -63.22
C PRO A 11 -4.81 10.50 -63.86
N ALA A 12 -5.55 11.28 -63.06
CA ALA A 12 -6.37 12.38 -63.57
C ALA A 12 -5.92 13.71 -62.92
N THR A 13 -5.45 14.60 -63.78
CA THR A 13 -5.03 15.97 -63.53
C THR A 13 -6.21 16.85 -63.11
N GLY A 14 -6.06 17.56 -61.99
CA GLY A 14 -7.01 18.57 -61.53
C GLY A 14 -6.28 19.72 -60.86
N ARG A 15 -6.36 20.90 -61.46
CA ARG A 15 -5.65 22.14 -61.11
C ARG A 15 -6.17 22.76 -59.80
N HIS A 16 -5.25 23.42 -59.09
CA HIS A 16 -5.45 24.36 -57.97
C HIS A 16 -6.58 25.39 -58.20
N PRO A 17 -7.20 25.90 -57.12
CA PRO A 17 -6.80 27.22 -56.67
C PRO A 17 -6.46 27.30 -55.16
N LEU A 18 -5.52 28.19 -54.88
CA LEU A 18 -5.13 28.65 -53.55
C LEU A 18 -6.28 29.45 -52.93
N ASN A 19 -6.76 29.05 -51.76
CA ASN A 19 -7.57 29.92 -50.91
C ASN A 19 -6.86 30.09 -49.57
N GLY A 20 -6.16 31.22 -49.46
CA GLY A 20 -5.60 31.71 -48.22
C GLY A 20 -6.73 32.04 -47.25
N THR A 21 -6.75 31.33 -46.13
CA THR A 21 -7.34 31.84 -44.90
C THR A 21 -6.27 31.73 -43.83
N HIS A 22 -5.66 32.88 -43.50
CA HIS A 22 -4.92 33.07 -42.27
C HIS A 22 -5.88 32.79 -41.10
N ARG A 23 -5.90 31.55 -40.59
CA ARG A 23 -6.41 31.32 -39.24
C ARG A 23 -5.34 31.84 -38.29
N LEU A 24 -5.64 32.98 -37.66
CA LEU A 24 -4.96 33.45 -36.45
C LEU A 24 -4.77 32.23 -35.54
N GLY A 25 -3.51 31.93 -35.21
CA GLY A 25 -3.18 30.93 -34.20
C GLY A 25 -3.85 31.31 -32.90
N SER A 26 -4.81 30.49 -32.46
CA SER A 26 -5.29 30.54 -31.07
C SER A 26 -4.10 30.30 -30.16
N PRO A 27 -3.91 31.09 -29.07
CA PRO A 27 -2.84 30.80 -28.13
C PRO A 27 -3.12 29.41 -27.53
N VAL A 28 -2.16 28.51 -27.69
CA VAL A 28 -2.12 27.26 -26.94
C VAL A 28 -2.13 27.66 -25.47
N ARG A 29 -3.28 27.47 -24.81
CA ARG A 29 -3.35 27.61 -23.36
C ARG A 29 -2.50 26.50 -22.79
N ASN A 30 -1.27 26.84 -22.42
CA ASN A 30 -0.45 26.04 -21.51
C ASN A 30 -1.22 25.95 -20.20
N HIS A 31 -2.13 24.99 -20.11
CA HIS A 31 -2.57 24.48 -18.83
C HIS A 31 -1.33 23.80 -18.28
N GLY A 32 -0.61 24.50 -17.41
CA GLY A 32 0.33 23.88 -16.50
C GLY A 32 -0.47 22.96 -15.58
N THR A 33 -0.96 21.85 -16.14
CA THR A 33 -1.46 20.73 -15.38
C THR A 33 -0.20 20.14 -14.79
N THR A 34 0.14 20.65 -13.61
CA THR A 34 1.01 19.92 -12.69
C THR A 34 0.21 18.65 -12.45
N ASP A 35 0.53 17.59 -13.19
CA ASP A 35 -0.11 16.28 -13.07
C ASP A 35 0.35 15.71 -11.73
N ARG A 36 -0.20 16.28 -10.66
CA ARG A 36 -0.19 15.67 -9.34
C ARG A 36 -1.12 14.49 -9.52
N PHE A 37 -0.57 13.36 -9.95
CA PHE A 37 -1.22 12.06 -9.81
C PHE A 37 -1.93 12.08 -8.45
N ALA A 38 -3.25 11.86 -8.46
CA ALA A 38 -4.05 11.92 -7.26
C ALA A 38 -3.38 11.05 -6.20
N GLN A 39 -2.84 11.67 -5.15
CA GLN A 39 -2.16 10.96 -4.10
C GLN A 39 -3.22 10.13 -3.40
N ALA A 40 -3.06 8.80 -3.40
CA ALA A 40 -4.05 7.93 -2.79
C ALA A 40 -4.23 8.32 -1.32
N ASP A 41 -5.48 8.57 -0.93
CA ASP A 41 -5.82 8.85 0.46
C ASP A 41 -5.52 7.62 1.32
N GLY A 42 -5.03 7.85 2.54
CA GLY A 42 -4.89 6.80 3.54
C GLY A 42 -6.27 6.27 3.96
N LEU A 43 -6.39 4.95 4.11
CA LEU A 43 -7.62 4.30 4.56
C LEU A 43 -7.45 3.74 5.97
N PHE A 44 -8.42 4.03 6.85
CA PHE A 44 -8.53 3.41 8.16
C PHE A 44 -9.65 2.36 8.15
N GLN A 45 -9.31 1.11 8.45
CA GLN A 45 -10.25 -0.02 8.50
C GLN A 45 -10.27 -0.62 9.89
N VAL A 46 -11.46 -0.99 10.36
CA VAL A 46 -11.67 -1.71 11.60
C VAL A 46 -12.29 -3.06 11.28
N THR A 47 -11.58 -4.13 11.59
CA THR A 47 -12.09 -5.50 11.49
C THR A 47 -12.36 -6.02 12.89
N VAL A 48 -13.62 -6.39 13.14
CA VAL A 48 -14.04 -7.00 14.41
C VAL A 48 -14.44 -8.43 14.11
N ALA A 49 -14.07 -9.33 15.01
CA ALA A 49 -14.35 -10.74 14.84
C ALA A 49 -14.77 -11.37 16.18
N PRO A 50 -15.54 -12.48 16.17
CA PRO A 50 -16.22 -12.99 17.35
C PRO A 50 -15.29 -13.59 18.41
N PHE A 51 -14.05 -13.92 18.05
CA PHE A 51 -13.05 -14.46 18.96
C PHE A 51 -11.62 -14.08 18.52
N ARG A 52 -10.66 -14.11 19.46
CA ARG A 52 -9.24 -13.80 19.18
C ARG A 52 -8.69 -14.65 18.03
N GLY A 53 -7.93 -14.04 17.13
CA GLY A 53 -7.22 -14.74 16.05
C GLY A 53 -8.11 -15.12 14.87
N SER A 54 -9.36 -14.65 14.81
CA SER A 54 -10.23 -14.84 13.65
C SER A 54 -10.03 -13.79 12.55
N CYS A 55 -9.18 -12.78 12.76
CA CYS A 55 -8.78 -11.79 11.75
C CYS A 55 -7.62 -12.26 10.86
N ASN A 56 -7.51 -13.57 10.60
CA ASN A 56 -6.41 -14.15 9.79
C ASN A 56 -6.37 -13.61 8.37
N ASP A 57 -7.51 -13.18 7.82
CA ASP A 57 -7.56 -12.56 6.49
C ASP A 57 -6.79 -11.23 6.46
N VAL A 58 -6.85 -10.44 7.53
CA VAL A 58 -6.12 -9.17 7.66
C VAL A 58 -4.61 -9.44 7.72
N LEU A 59 -4.19 -10.43 8.50
CA LEU A 59 -2.78 -10.84 8.58
C LEU A 59 -2.28 -11.39 7.24
N SER A 60 -3.08 -12.24 6.58
CA SER A 60 -2.76 -12.81 5.26
C SER A 60 -2.62 -11.72 4.20
N GLN A 61 -3.50 -10.71 4.24
CA GLN A 61 -3.41 -9.56 3.35
C GLN A 61 -2.15 -8.74 3.63
N ALA A 62 -1.81 -8.48 4.90
CA ALA A 62 -0.60 -7.74 5.25
C ALA A 62 0.68 -8.42 4.75
N ILE A 63 0.78 -9.74 4.92
CA ILE A 63 1.91 -10.54 4.42
C ILE A 63 1.97 -10.49 2.89
N ARG A 64 0.82 -10.60 2.20
CA ARG A 64 0.76 -10.51 0.74
C ARG A 64 1.23 -9.14 0.24
N VAL A 65 0.77 -8.06 0.87
CA VAL A 65 1.15 -6.68 0.55
C VAL A 65 2.66 -6.47 0.74
N ALA A 66 3.23 -7.03 1.82
CA ALA A 66 4.68 -7.01 2.01
C ALA A 66 5.43 -7.81 0.94
N GLY A 67 4.93 -8.99 0.56
CA GLY A 67 5.49 -9.81 -0.52
C GLY A 67 5.51 -9.11 -1.88
N GLN A 68 4.68 -8.07 -2.07
CA GLN A 68 4.66 -7.21 -3.27
C GLN A 68 5.61 -6.00 -3.16
N GLY A 69 6.41 -5.91 -2.09
CA GLY A 69 7.43 -4.87 -1.90
C GLY A 69 6.96 -3.65 -1.08
N SER A 70 5.72 -3.66 -0.57
CA SER A 70 5.25 -2.59 0.31
C SER A 70 5.89 -2.69 1.69
N ARG A 71 6.12 -1.56 2.36
CA ARG A 71 6.61 -1.48 3.74
C ARG A 71 5.43 -1.68 4.68
N VAL A 72 5.44 -2.81 5.38
CA VAL A 72 4.32 -3.24 6.22
C VAL A 72 4.78 -3.38 7.66
N MET A 73 3.93 -2.99 8.59
CA MET A 73 4.13 -3.29 10.00
C MET A 73 2.89 -3.96 10.59
N ILE A 74 3.12 -5.03 11.35
CA ILE A 74 2.11 -5.67 12.19
C ILE A 74 2.51 -5.46 13.64
N ALA A 75 1.64 -4.80 14.42
CA ALA A 75 1.77 -4.72 15.87
C ALA A 75 0.72 -5.61 16.50
N GLN A 76 1.15 -6.69 17.16
CA GLN A 76 0.25 -7.63 17.82
C GLN A 76 0.37 -7.50 19.34
N PHE A 77 -0.56 -6.79 19.98
CA PHE A 77 -0.46 -6.29 21.35
C PHE A 77 -0.67 -7.33 22.44
N LEU A 78 -1.41 -8.39 22.16
CA LEU A 78 -1.89 -9.30 23.19
C LEU A 78 -1.34 -10.72 23.06
N SER A 79 -0.46 -10.95 22.08
CA SER A 79 0.25 -12.20 21.89
C SER A 79 1.73 -11.98 22.21
N GLY A 80 2.24 -12.69 23.21
CA GLY A 80 3.67 -12.74 23.52
C GLY A 80 4.39 -13.85 22.77
N GLY A 81 5.60 -14.15 23.24
CA GLY A 81 6.43 -15.25 22.78
C GLY A 81 7.86 -15.12 23.28
N ILE A 82 8.70 -16.08 22.90
CA ILE A 82 10.13 -16.05 23.22
C ILE A 82 10.82 -14.97 22.38
N ASN A 83 11.75 -14.23 22.98
CA ASN A 83 12.56 -13.19 22.32
C ASN A 83 11.72 -12.17 21.54
N GLN A 84 10.62 -11.70 22.15
CA GLN A 84 9.78 -10.64 21.60
C GLN A 84 10.14 -9.27 22.18
N GLY A 85 9.60 -8.23 21.56
CA GLY A 85 9.80 -6.83 21.95
C GLY A 85 9.91 -5.94 20.71
N PRO A 86 9.70 -4.62 20.84
CA PRO A 86 9.91 -3.67 19.74
C PRO A 86 11.31 -3.75 19.11
N GLU A 87 12.32 -4.07 19.90
CA GLU A 87 13.72 -4.20 19.49
C GLU A 87 14.04 -5.56 18.87
N GLN A 88 13.16 -6.55 19.03
CA GLN A 88 13.28 -7.93 18.54
C GLN A 88 12.14 -8.26 17.58
N ALA A 89 11.83 -7.31 16.68
CA ALA A 89 10.80 -7.48 15.67
C ALA A 89 11.10 -8.68 14.77
N THR A 90 10.10 -9.52 14.52
CA THR A 90 10.21 -10.58 13.52
C THR A 90 10.11 -9.95 12.13
N ARG A 91 11.03 -10.27 11.23
CA ARG A 91 11.02 -9.76 9.85
C ARG A 91 10.59 -10.83 8.87
N LEU A 92 9.64 -10.51 8.02
CA LEU A 92 9.14 -11.40 6.95
C LEU A 92 9.16 -10.67 5.61
N CYS A 93 9.32 -11.41 4.51
CA CYS A 93 9.27 -10.89 3.14
C CYS A 93 10.22 -9.71 2.84
N GLY A 94 11.23 -9.46 3.70
CA GLY A 94 12.16 -8.34 3.60
C GLY A 94 11.62 -6.97 4.01
N SER A 95 10.32 -6.71 3.83
CA SER A 95 9.69 -5.40 4.08
C SER A 95 8.60 -5.40 5.17
N LEU A 96 8.34 -6.54 5.81
CA LEU A 96 7.39 -6.65 6.93
C LEU A 96 8.13 -6.69 8.26
N GLU A 97 7.80 -5.77 9.16
CA GLU A 97 8.19 -5.84 10.58
C GLU A 97 6.99 -6.23 11.44
N TRP A 98 7.14 -7.30 12.22
CA TRP A 98 6.11 -7.80 13.14
C TRP A 98 6.60 -7.66 14.57
N ILE A 99 5.99 -6.75 15.32
CA ILE A 99 6.31 -6.52 16.73
C ILE A 99 5.26 -7.11 17.66
N ARG A 100 5.75 -7.65 18.78
CA ARG A 100 4.97 -8.20 19.89
C ARG A 100 5.55 -7.72 21.23
N PRO A 101 4.77 -7.69 22.32
CA PRO A 101 5.28 -7.31 23.62
C PRO A 101 6.36 -8.31 24.08
N ALA A 102 7.34 -7.80 24.83
CA ALA A 102 8.40 -8.59 25.45
C ALA A 102 7.89 -9.37 26.68
N ILE A 103 6.97 -10.30 26.45
CA ILE A 103 6.37 -11.21 27.42
C ILE A 103 6.30 -12.60 26.78
N ASP A 104 6.40 -13.66 27.57
CA ASP A 104 6.46 -15.06 27.10
C ASP A 104 5.07 -15.72 26.98
N CYS A 105 4.01 -15.00 27.33
CA CYS A 105 2.65 -15.51 27.37
C CYS A 105 1.67 -14.68 26.53
N CYS A 106 0.51 -15.26 26.23
CA CYS A 106 -0.61 -14.53 25.63
C CYS A 106 -1.48 -13.91 26.74
N LEU A 107 -1.89 -12.66 26.55
CA LEU A 107 -2.78 -11.96 27.48
C LEU A 107 -4.23 -12.36 27.16
N VAL A 108 -4.70 -13.42 27.82
CA VAL A 108 -6.06 -13.98 27.66
C VAL A 108 -6.92 -13.82 28.90
N ASP A 109 -6.31 -13.90 30.09
CA ASP A 109 -7.00 -13.72 31.36
C ASP A 109 -6.69 -12.33 31.94
N PRO A 110 -7.68 -11.43 32.03
CA PRO A 110 -7.51 -10.11 32.64
C PRO A 110 -7.02 -10.15 34.08
N ALA A 111 -7.38 -11.18 34.86
CA ALA A 111 -7.00 -11.29 36.27
C ALA A 111 -5.49 -11.58 36.45
N ALA A 112 -4.85 -12.18 35.44
CA ALA A 112 -3.43 -12.49 35.43
C ALA A 112 -2.56 -11.33 34.91
N ILE A 113 -3.15 -10.18 34.56
CA ILE A 113 -2.41 -9.03 34.02
C ILE A 113 -1.65 -8.31 35.12
N THR A 114 -0.35 -8.15 34.94
CA THR A 114 0.55 -7.48 35.87
C THR A 114 0.98 -6.12 35.33
N PRO A 115 1.54 -5.22 36.16
CA PRO A 115 2.14 -3.98 35.68
C PRO A 115 3.26 -4.18 34.64
N GLN A 116 3.95 -5.32 34.65
CA GLN A 116 4.97 -5.64 33.65
C GLN A 116 4.33 -5.90 32.28
N HIS A 117 3.20 -6.61 32.24
CA HIS A 117 2.43 -6.81 31.00
C HIS A 117 2.00 -5.46 30.41
N HIS A 118 1.47 -4.54 31.22
CA HIS A 118 1.13 -3.19 30.77
C HIS A 118 2.32 -2.43 30.19
N ARG A 119 3.49 -2.48 30.84
CA ARG A 119 4.71 -1.82 30.32
C ARG A 119 5.13 -2.40 28.96
N ALA A 120 5.07 -3.73 28.80
CA ALA A 120 5.44 -4.37 27.55
C ALA A 120 4.49 -4.00 26.41
N VAL A 121 3.17 -3.99 26.66
CA VAL A 121 2.16 -3.56 25.68
C VAL A 121 2.35 -2.08 25.32
N ASN A 122 2.61 -1.23 26.31
CA ASN A 122 2.86 0.20 26.10
C ASN A 122 4.13 0.45 25.27
N ALA A 123 5.16 -0.39 25.40
CA ALA A 123 6.37 -0.29 24.58
C ALA A 123 6.07 -0.55 23.09
N VAL A 124 5.26 -1.58 22.80
CA VAL A 124 4.74 -1.85 21.45
C VAL A 124 3.92 -0.68 20.95
N TRP A 125 3.01 -0.16 21.76
CA TRP A 125 2.17 0.99 21.40
C TRP A 125 2.99 2.24 21.07
N ALA A 126 4.02 2.53 21.88
CA ALA A 126 4.91 3.65 21.62
C ALA A 126 5.69 3.48 20.30
N ALA A 127 6.17 2.26 20.01
CA ALA A 127 6.84 1.96 18.75
C ALA A 127 5.89 2.10 17.55
N SER A 128 4.69 1.54 17.64
CA SER A 128 3.62 1.66 16.66
C SER A 128 3.31 3.13 16.35
N ARG A 129 3.09 3.95 17.40
CA ARG A 129 2.83 5.38 17.24
C ARG A 129 3.97 6.11 16.53
N ARG A 130 5.23 5.81 16.86
CA ARG A 130 6.39 6.42 16.17
C ARG A 130 6.40 6.06 14.69
N GLN A 131 6.17 4.79 14.35
CA GLN A 131 6.17 4.33 12.96
C GLN A 131 5.02 4.94 12.15
N LEU A 132 3.81 4.98 12.72
CA LEU A 132 2.66 5.63 12.10
C LEU A 132 2.94 7.11 11.78
N LEU A 133 3.50 7.85 12.74
CA LEU A 133 3.80 9.28 12.57
C LEU A 133 4.97 9.56 11.62
N SER A 134 5.83 8.58 11.36
CA SER A 134 6.93 8.73 10.41
C SER A 134 6.47 8.77 8.95
N GLY A 135 5.27 8.25 8.66
CA GLY A 135 4.72 8.19 7.30
C GLY A 135 5.45 7.24 6.35
N VAL A 136 6.34 6.37 6.86
CA VAL A 136 7.13 5.44 6.03
C VAL A 136 6.45 4.11 5.77
N LEU A 137 5.31 3.83 6.39
CA LEU A 137 4.59 2.58 6.18
C LEU A 137 3.54 2.76 5.09
N ASP A 138 3.45 1.78 4.20
CA ASP A 138 2.40 1.73 3.18
C ASP A 138 1.15 1.00 3.73
N LEU A 139 1.33 0.12 4.73
CA LEU A 139 0.26 -0.52 5.49
C LEU A 139 0.70 -0.76 6.94
N MET A 140 -0.20 -0.50 7.88
CA MET A 140 -0.01 -0.80 9.30
C MET A 140 -1.21 -1.57 9.84
N VAL A 141 -0.95 -2.68 10.51
CA VAL A 141 -1.97 -3.50 11.21
C VAL A 141 -1.75 -3.38 12.72
N LEU A 142 -2.84 -3.09 13.44
CA LEU A 142 -2.89 -3.02 14.90
C LEU A 142 -3.81 -4.16 15.39
N ASP A 143 -3.23 -5.27 15.83
CA ASP A 143 -3.90 -6.51 16.28
C ASP A 143 -3.83 -6.72 17.80
#